data_AF-A0AA88NM70-F1
#
_entry.id   AF-A0AA88NM70-F1
#
_cell.length_a   1.000
_cell.length_b   1.000
_cell.length_c   1.000
_cell.angle_alpha   90.00
_cell.angle_beta   90.00
_cell.angle_gamma   90.00
#
_symmetry.space_group_name_H-M   'P 1'
#
loop_
_entity.id
_entity.type
_entity.pdbx_description
1 polymer ?
#
loop_
_entity_poly.entity_id
_entity_poly.type
_entity_poly.pdbx_seq_one_letter_code
_entity_poly.pdbx_strand_id
1 'polypeptide(L)'
;MSTTGQQQGGALRSRRGLGRDAGHGQGMGMEASCWLAPGVLRRLIELPSPPLSRHQLKRLEEHRYSSAGRSLLEPLMQRYWEWLVGRVPSWIAPNLITIIGLATNVFTTLVLVYYCPTATEQAPLWAYLLCAVGLFIYQSLDAIDGKQARRTNSSSPLGELFDHGCDSLSTVFVVLGTSIAVQLGTNPDWMFFCCFAGMFMFYCAHWQTYVSGTLRFGIIDVTEVQIFIIIMYLLAAVGGSAFWQSLIPILNIQMKMIPAICTLLGAIFSCTNYFRVIFTGGVGKNGSTIAGTSVLSPVLHIGTVIILAMMIYKKSAVQLFEKHPCLYILAFGFVSAKITNKLVVAHMTKSEMNLHDLAFLGPGLLFLDQYFNSFIDEYLVLWIALIISLFDLVRYCVSVCNQIACHLHIFVFKIKPCSVLSSAPH
;
A
#
# COMPACT_ATOMS: atom_id res chain seq x y z
N MET A 1 71.10 7.12 -0.53
CA MET A 1 71.82 7.94 -1.53
C MET A 1 72.23 7.01 -2.66
N SER A 2 72.21 7.53 -3.90
CA SER A 2 72.36 6.90 -5.24
C SER A 2 71.15 6.07 -5.72
N THR A 3 70.31 6.43 -6.72
CA THR A 3 70.45 6.97 -8.10
C THR A 3 71.37 6.10 -8.97
N THR A 4 71.10 5.69 -10.21
CA THR A 4 70.13 5.99 -11.29
C THR A 4 70.48 5.05 -12.46
N GLY A 5 69.57 4.79 -13.40
CA GLY A 5 69.91 4.09 -14.65
C GLY A 5 68.77 3.95 -15.67
N GLN A 6 68.50 5.03 -16.40
CA GLN A 6 67.86 5.10 -17.73
C GLN A 6 68.60 4.20 -18.76
N GLN A 7 68.12 3.75 -19.94
CA GLN A 7 67.34 4.34 -21.05
C GLN A 7 67.20 3.21 -22.14
N GLN A 8 66.06 2.94 -22.80
CA GLN A 8 65.51 3.48 -24.08
C GLN A 8 65.56 2.54 -25.31
N GLY A 9 64.43 2.52 -26.06
CA GLY A 9 64.31 2.38 -27.54
C GLY A 9 64.20 0.95 -28.10
N GLY A 10 63.32 0.59 -29.05
CA GLY A 10 62.31 1.30 -29.84
C GLY A 10 61.65 0.37 -30.88
N ALA A 11 60.31 0.43 -30.97
CA ALA A 11 59.47 0.54 -32.18
C ALA A 11 59.62 -0.44 -33.40
N LEU A 12 58.51 -1.14 -33.77
CA LEU A 12 57.71 -0.93 -35.01
C LEU A 12 56.74 -2.10 -35.39
N ARG A 13 55.43 -1.74 -35.45
CA ARG A 13 54.37 -2.04 -36.46
C ARG A 13 53.93 -3.48 -36.87
N SER A 14 52.64 -3.69 -36.62
CA SER A 14 51.54 -4.02 -37.57
C SER A 14 51.38 -5.44 -38.16
N ARG A 15 50.24 -6.08 -37.83
CA ARG A 15 49.40 -6.79 -38.81
C ARG A 15 47.93 -6.82 -38.40
N ARG A 16 47.06 -6.36 -39.32
CA ARG A 16 45.61 -6.51 -39.33
C ARG A 16 45.23 -7.99 -39.53
N GLY A 17 44.19 -8.45 -38.84
CA GLY A 17 43.45 -9.66 -39.14
C GLY A 17 41.96 -9.42 -38.89
N LEU A 18 41.21 -9.14 -39.95
CA LEU A 18 39.76 -9.15 -39.99
C LEU A 18 39.30 -10.61 -40.00
N GLY A 19 38.45 -10.99 -39.05
CA GLY A 19 37.73 -12.25 -39.03
C GLY A 19 36.33 -12.00 -38.52
N ARG A 20 35.36 -11.91 -39.44
CA ARG A 20 33.93 -12.02 -39.16
C ARG A 20 33.67 -13.47 -38.77
N ASP A 21 33.05 -13.70 -37.63
CA ASP A 21 32.20 -14.88 -37.45
C ASP A 21 30.88 -14.47 -36.81
N ALA A 22 29.84 -14.56 -37.65
CA ALA A 22 28.46 -14.44 -37.29
C ALA A 22 28.02 -15.77 -36.67
N GLY A 23 27.93 -15.81 -35.34
CA GLY A 23 27.25 -16.87 -34.60
C GLY A 23 25.91 -16.36 -34.10
N HIS A 24 24.85 -16.53 -34.89
CA HIS A 24 23.47 -16.46 -34.44
C HIS A 24 23.22 -17.58 -33.41
N GLY A 25 23.56 -17.32 -32.16
CA GLY A 25 22.97 -18.04 -31.04
C GLY A 25 21.57 -17.47 -30.79
N GLN A 26 20.56 -18.06 -31.42
CA GLN A 26 19.18 -17.96 -30.96
C GLN A 26 19.15 -18.49 -29.52
N GLY A 27 19.42 -17.61 -28.55
CA GLY A 27 18.88 -17.79 -27.22
C GLY A 27 17.38 -17.77 -27.41
N MET A 28 16.72 -18.91 -27.18
CA MET A 28 15.28 -18.96 -26.94
C MET A 28 14.99 -17.98 -25.81
N GLY A 29 14.71 -16.74 -26.19
CA GLY A 29 14.10 -15.77 -25.33
C GLY A 29 12.82 -16.43 -24.89
N MET A 30 12.72 -16.72 -23.60
CA MET A 30 11.45 -17.06 -22.98
C MET A 30 10.58 -15.82 -23.21
N GLU A 31 9.82 -15.81 -24.30
CA GLU A 31 8.77 -14.84 -24.53
C GLU A 31 7.91 -14.90 -23.28
N ALA A 32 8.02 -13.85 -22.46
CA ALA A 32 7.27 -13.68 -21.23
C ALA A 32 5.79 -13.53 -21.59
N SER A 33 5.15 -14.66 -21.88
CA SER A 33 3.75 -14.77 -22.19
C SER A 33 3.00 -14.84 -20.87
N CYS A 34 2.81 -13.66 -20.26
CA CYS A 34 1.94 -13.45 -19.11
C CYS A 34 0.52 -13.14 -19.63
N TRP A 35 -0.40 -14.08 -19.44
CA TRP A 35 -1.73 -14.14 -20.05
C TRP A 35 -2.80 -13.32 -19.30
N LEU A 36 -2.62 -12.02 -19.17
CA LEU A 36 -3.69 -11.12 -18.75
C LEU A 36 -3.82 -9.96 -19.75
N ALA A 37 -4.71 -10.18 -20.72
CA ALA A 37 -5.28 -9.24 -21.69
C ALA A 37 -4.60 -9.06 -23.07
N PRO A 38 -5.38 -8.81 -24.14
CA PRO A 38 -4.86 -8.52 -25.48
C PRO A 38 -3.92 -7.31 -25.47
N GLY A 39 -2.93 -7.29 -26.38
CA GLY A 39 -1.79 -6.35 -26.35
C GLY A 39 -2.13 -4.85 -26.26
N VAL A 40 -3.34 -4.45 -26.62
CA VAL A 40 -3.84 -3.06 -26.44
C VAL A 40 -4.13 -2.74 -24.98
N LEU A 41 -4.82 -3.64 -24.25
CA LEU A 41 -5.13 -3.44 -22.83
C LEU A 41 -3.85 -3.44 -21.98
N ARG A 42 -2.86 -4.25 -22.37
CA ARG A 42 -1.53 -4.25 -21.76
C ARG A 42 -0.83 -2.89 -21.88
N ARG A 43 -0.82 -2.28 -23.08
CA ARG A 43 -0.22 -0.93 -23.28
C ARG A 43 -0.96 0.18 -22.52
N LEU A 44 -2.25 0.00 -22.25
CA LEU A 44 -3.04 0.96 -21.48
C LEU A 44 -2.80 0.86 -19.97
N ILE A 45 -2.48 -0.34 -19.46
CA ILE A 45 -2.32 -0.58 -18.02
C ILE A 45 -0.85 -0.58 -17.59
N GLU A 46 0.11 -0.87 -18.46
CA GLU A 46 1.54 -0.81 -18.11
C GLU A 46 2.10 0.60 -18.32
N LEU A 47 3.02 1.05 -17.46
CA LEU A 47 3.75 2.31 -17.61
C LEU A 47 4.65 2.24 -18.87
N PRO A 48 4.79 3.35 -19.60
CA PRO A 48 5.59 3.38 -20.82
C PRO A 48 7.09 3.19 -20.55
N SER A 49 7.55 3.59 -19.37
CA SER A 49 8.92 3.37 -18.90
C SER A 49 8.93 2.37 -17.73
N PRO A 50 9.99 1.55 -17.61
CA PRO A 50 10.12 0.61 -16.50
C PRO A 50 10.19 1.37 -15.16
N PRO A 51 9.35 1.02 -14.17
CA PRO A 51 9.32 1.73 -12.89
C PRO A 51 10.57 1.49 -12.04
N LEU A 52 11.24 0.34 -12.20
CA LEU A 52 12.47 -0.01 -11.48
C LEU A 52 13.68 -0.05 -12.40
N SER A 53 14.80 0.49 -11.92
CA SER A 53 16.10 0.35 -12.56
C SER A 53 16.67 -1.07 -12.40
N ARG A 54 17.60 -1.46 -13.27
CA ARG A 54 18.31 -2.75 -13.15
C ARG A 54 19.03 -2.92 -11.81
N HIS A 55 19.53 -1.83 -11.24
CA HIS A 55 20.21 -1.85 -9.95
C HIS A 55 19.23 -2.07 -8.79
N GLN A 56 18.05 -1.45 -8.83
CA GLN A 56 16.99 -1.72 -7.85
C GLN A 56 16.50 -3.17 -7.91
N LEU A 57 16.34 -3.72 -9.12
CA LEU A 57 15.98 -5.12 -9.32
C LEU A 57 16.99 -6.08 -8.70
N LYS A 58 18.29 -5.87 -8.91
CA LYS A 58 19.33 -6.67 -8.24
C LYS A 58 19.28 -6.58 -6.72
N ARG A 59 19.08 -5.39 -6.15
CA ARG A 59 18.95 -5.21 -4.70
C ARG A 59 17.71 -5.92 -4.14
N LEU A 60 16.65 -6.04 -4.94
CA LEU A 60 15.45 -6.78 -4.57
C LEU A 60 15.70 -8.28 -4.40
N GLU A 61 16.61 -8.88 -5.18
CA GLU A 61 16.98 -10.30 -5.05
C GLU A 61 17.65 -10.58 -3.69
N GLU A 62 18.36 -9.59 -3.15
CA GLU A 62 19.01 -9.64 -1.83
C GLU A 62 18.03 -9.39 -0.68
N HIS A 63 16.81 -8.91 -0.96
CA HIS A 63 15.82 -8.60 0.07
C HIS A 63 15.41 -9.86 0.83
N ARG A 64 15.30 -9.72 2.15
CA ARG A 64 14.82 -10.76 3.06
C ARG A 64 13.82 -10.12 4.00
N TYR A 65 12.62 -10.70 4.05
CA TYR A 65 11.58 -10.26 4.97
C TYR A 65 12.08 -10.33 6.41
N SER A 66 11.87 -9.25 7.17
CA SER A 66 12.19 -9.16 8.59
C SER A 66 11.06 -8.45 9.32
N SER A 67 10.51 -9.14 10.32
CA SER A 67 9.47 -8.60 11.19
C SER A 67 9.77 -8.94 12.64
N ALA A 68 9.36 -8.07 13.56
CA ALA A 68 9.51 -8.26 14.99
C ALA A 68 8.29 -7.73 15.77
N GLY A 69 8.10 -8.22 16.99
CA GLY A 69 6.94 -7.88 17.79
C GLY A 69 5.79 -8.86 17.58
N ARG A 70 4.74 -8.69 18.38
CA ARG A 70 3.55 -9.54 18.41
C ARG A 70 2.40 -8.74 18.99
N SER A 71 1.25 -8.75 18.31
CA SER A 71 0.06 -8.05 18.80
C SER A 71 -0.71 -8.89 19.84
N LEU A 72 -1.63 -8.25 20.56
CA LEU A 72 -2.37 -8.83 21.69
C LEU A 72 -3.25 -10.03 21.29
N LEU A 73 -4.05 -9.89 20.25
CA LEU A 73 -5.03 -10.88 19.77
C LEU A 73 -4.43 -11.84 18.76
N GLU A 74 -3.28 -11.50 18.15
CA GLU A 74 -2.57 -12.36 17.22
C GLU A 74 -2.40 -13.81 17.76
N PRO A 75 -1.88 -14.08 18.98
CA PRO A 75 -1.81 -15.44 19.54
C PRO A 75 -3.09 -16.28 19.42
N LEU A 76 -4.24 -15.66 19.67
CA LEU A 76 -5.54 -16.31 19.63
C LEU A 76 -5.92 -16.61 18.18
N MET A 77 -5.77 -15.61 17.31
CA MET A 77 -6.11 -15.68 15.90
C MET A 77 -5.19 -16.64 15.12
N GLN A 78 -3.94 -16.85 15.57
CA GLN A 78 -3.02 -17.79 14.94
C GLN A 78 -3.62 -19.20 14.81
N ARG A 79 -4.34 -19.69 15.84
CA ARG A 79 -5.00 -21.01 15.79
C ARG A 79 -6.04 -21.10 14.68
N TYR A 80 -6.83 -20.03 14.53
CA TYR A 80 -7.84 -19.93 13.48
C TYR A 80 -7.19 -19.83 12.10
N TRP A 81 -6.15 -19.01 11.94
CA TRP A 81 -5.46 -18.84 10.66
C TRP A 81 -4.67 -20.08 10.22
N GLU A 82 -4.08 -20.82 11.16
CA GLU A 82 -3.43 -22.12 10.89
C GLU A 82 -4.43 -23.18 10.43
N TRP A 83 -5.61 -23.22 11.06
CA TRP A 83 -6.70 -24.06 10.60
C TRP A 83 -7.16 -23.64 9.19
N LEU A 84 -7.35 -22.33 8.97
CA LEU A 84 -7.89 -21.78 7.72
C LEU A 84 -6.94 -22.00 6.54
N VAL A 85 -5.64 -21.71 6.71
CA VAL A 85 -4.65 -21.94 5.66
C VAL A 85 -4.60 -23.42 5.28
N GLY A 86 -4.83 -24.34 6.23
CA GLY A 86 -4.93 -25.78 5.98
C GLY A 86 -6.08 -26.17 5.03
N ARG A 87 -7.14 -25.35 4.95
CA ARG A 87 -8.30 -25.55 4.05
C ARG A 87 -8.09 -24.97 2.66
N VAL A 88 -7.10 -24.09 2.47
CA VAL A 88 -6.78 -23.53 1.17
C VAL A 88 -6.09 -24.60 0.30
N PRO A 89 -6.58 -24.89 -0.91
CA PRO A 89 -5.91 -25.77 -1.85
C PRO A 89 -4.49 -25.29 -2.19
N SER A 90 -3.55 -26.22 -2.33
CA SER A 90 -2.12 -25.90 -2.56
C SER A 90 -1.82 -25.24 -3.91
N TRP A 91 -2.75 -25.28 -4.88
CA TRP A 91 -2.61 -24.63 -6.17
C TRP A 91 -3.00 -23.15 -6.16
N ILE A 92 -3.65 -22.67 -5.09
CA ILE A 92 -4.02 -21.26 -4.94
C ILE A 92 -2.78 -20.46 -4.57
N ALA A 93 -2.44 -19.50 -5.43
CA ALA A 93 -1.32 -18.57 -5.22
C ALA A 93 -1.60 -17.60 -4.05
N PRO A 94 -0.60 -17.27 -3.22
CA PRO A 94 -0.74 -16.29 -2.14
C PRO A 94 -1.34 -14.96 -2.60
N ASN A 95 -0.79 -14.36 -3.67
CA ASN A 95 -1.28 -13.08 -4.20
C ASN A 95 -2.73 -13.14 -4.70
N LEU A 96 -3.24 -14.33 -5.06
CA LEU A 96 -4.66 -14.51 -5.40
C LEU A 96 -5.54 -14.41 -4.14
N ILE A 97 -5.06 -14.92 -3.01
CA ILE A 97 -5.73 -14.78 -1.71
C ILE A 97 -5.81 -13.31 -1.33
N THR A 98 -4.67 -12.59 -1.39
CA THR A 98 -4.57 -11.17 -1.09
C THR A 98 -5.54 -10.34 -1.94
N ILE A 99 -5.57 -10.52 -3.27
CA ILE A 99 -6.43 -9.71 -4.15
C ILE A 99 -7.92 -10.02 -3.97
N ILE A 100 -8.28 -11.27 -3.64
CA ILE A 100 -9.67 -11.64 -3.32
C ILE A 100 -10.09 -10.98 -2.00
N GLY A 101 -9.21 -10.97 -1.00
CA GLY A 101 -9.42 -10.23 0.24
C GLY A 101 -9.68 -8.75 -0.05
N LEU A 102 -8.74 -8.09 -0.74
CA LEU A 102 -8.85 -6.67 -1.08
C LEU A 102 -10.14 -6.38 -1.86
N ALA A 103 -10.46 -7.18 -2.88
CA ALA A 103 -11.69 -7.01 -3.66
C ALA A 103 -12.95 -7.14 -2.79
N THR A 104 -12.95 -8.03 -1.80
CA THR A 104 -14.05 -8.17 -0.84
C THR A 104 -14.20 -6.90 0.00
N ASN A 105 -13.11 -6.38 0.58
CA ASN A 105 -13.16 -5.16 1.39
C ASN A 105 -13.62 -3.95 0.56
N VAL A 106 -13.07 -3.79 -0.66
CA VAL A 106 -13.45 -2.73 -1.60
C VAL A 106 -14.94 -2.81 -1.94
N PHE A 107 -15.43 -3.99 -2.36
CA PHE A 107 -16.82 -4.18 -2.75
C PHE A 107 -17.77 -3.82 -1.60
N THR A 108 -17.54 -4.39 -0.42
CA THR A 108 -18.42 -4.14 0.74
C THR A 108 -18.42 -2.67 1.16
N THR A 109 -17.26 -2.01 1.15
CA THR A 109 -17.18 -0.57 1.45
C THR A 109 -17.87 0.28 0.37
N LEU A 110 -17.75 -0.07 -0.90
CA LEU A 110 -18.42 0.66 -1.99
C LEU A 110 -19.95 0.57 -1.89
N VAL A 111 -20.49 -0.53 -1.36
CA VAL A 111 -21.91 -0.63 -1.02
C VAL A 111 -22.29 0.42 0.04
N LEU A 112 -21.47 0.61 1.08
CA LEU A 112 -21.71 1.69 2.05
C LEU A 112 -21.59 3.09 1.41
N VAL A 113 -20.58 3.32 0.56
CA VAL A 113 -20.42 4.60 -0.15
C VAL A 113 -21.63 4.90 -1.05
N TYR A 114 -22.22 3.89 -1.67
CA TYR A 114 -23.42 4.04 -2.49
C TYR A 114 -24.63 4.52 -1.66
N TYR A 115 -24.83 3.95 -0.47
CA TYR A 115 -25.94 4.34 0.42
C TYR A 115 -25.69 5.64 1.18
N CYS A 116 -24.43 5.93 1.52
CA CYS A 116 -24.03 7.01 2.42
C CYS A 116 -22.89 7.85 1.83
N PRO A 117 -23.07 8.51 0.66
CA PRO A 117 -22.00 9.24 -0.02
C PRO A 117 -21.48 10.44 0.77
N THR A 118 -22.27 11.01 1.68
CA THR A 118 -21.85 12.10 2.55
C THR A 118 -21.43 11.64 3.95
N ALA A 119 -21.52 10.34 4.25
CA ALA A 119 -21.30 9.79 5.58
C ALA A 119 -22.20 10.44 6.67
N THR A 120 -23.35 10.98 6.28
CA THR A 120 -24.38 11.51 7.20
C THR A 120 -25.60 10.60 7.25
N GLU A 121 -25.80 9.79 6.21
CA GLU A 121 -26.94 8.95 5.99
C GLU A 121 -26.86 7.64 6.80
N GLN A 122 -28.00 6.95 6.91
CA GLN A 122 -28.05 5.60 7.46
C GLN A 122 -28.17 4.57 6.34
N ALA A 123 -27.26 3.61 6.29
CA ALA A 123 -27.33 2.48 5.39
C ALA A 123 -28.34 1.43 5.91
N PRO A 124 -28.88 0.55 5.05
CA PRO A 124 -29.67 -0.58 5.52
C PRO A 124 -28.81 -1.54 6.36
N LEU A 125 -29.44 -2.20 7.34
CA LEU A 125 -28.77 -3.11 8.30
C LEU A 125 -27.84 -4.12 7.63
N TRP A 126 -28.29 -4.73 6.53
CA TRP A 126 -27.52 -5.75 5.82
C TRP A 126 -26.20 -5.21 5.24
N ALA A 127 -26.13 -3.91 4.91
CA ALA A 127 -24.91 -3.30 4.37
C ALA A 127 -23.82 -3.21 5.46
N TYR A 128 -24.20 -2.85 6.70
CA TYR A 128 -23.28 -2.88 7.84
C TYR A 128 -22.83 -4.31 8.16
N LEU A 129 -23.75 -5.29 8.15
CA LEU A 129 -23.37 -6.70 8.32
C LEU A 129 -22.45 -7.20 7.22
N LEU A 130 -22.70 -6.79 5.97
CA LEU A 130 -21.86 -7.12 4.83
C LEU A 130 -20.44 -6.58 5.02
N CYS A 131 -20.26 -5.35 5.52
CA CYS A 131 -18.95 -4.80 5.85
C CYS A 131 -18.28 -5.50 7.05
N ALA A 132 -19.03 -5.88 8.08
CA ALA A 132 -18.50 -6.65 9.21
C ALA A 132 -17.93 -7.99 8.74
N VAL A 133 -18.71 -8.74 7.96
CA VAL A 133 -18.28 -10.03 7.40
C VAL A 133 -17.17 -9.84 6.36
N GLY A 134 -17.29 -8.83 5.50
CA GLY A 134 -16.30 -8.52 4.46
C GLY A 134 -14.94 -8.16 5.04
N LEU A 135 -14.89 -7.34 6.10
CA LEU A 135 -13.65 -6.99 6.78
C LEU A 135 -13.06 -8.18 7.54
N PHE A 136 -13.90 -9.04 8.13
CA PHE A 136 -13.43 -10.30 8.75
C PHE A 136 -12.84 -11.26 7.71
N ILE A 137 -13.46 -11.39 6.54
CA ILE A 137 -12.92 -12.15 5.41
C ILE A 137 -11.60 -11.54 4.95
N TYR A 138 -11.53 -10.23 4.75
CA TYR A 138 -10.30 -9.53 4.39
C TYR A 138 -9.17 -9.86 5.38
N GLN A 139 -9.38 -9.60 6.67
CA GLN A 139 -8.41 -9.90 7.73
C GLN A 139 -7.97 -11.36 7.72
N SER A 140 -8.91 -12.28 7.49
CA SER A 140 -8.62 -13.71 7.47
C SER A 140 -7.76 -14.11 6.27
N LEU A 141 -8.04 -13.55 5.09
CA LEU A 141 -7.32 -13.85 3.85
C LEU A 141 -5.93 -13.20 3.84
N ASP A 142 -5.84 -11.97 4.33
CA ASP A 142 -4.61 -11.23 4.55
C ASP A 142 -3.64 -12.01 5.47
N ALA A 143 -4.11 -12.42 6.65
CA ALA A 143 -3.25 -13.13 7.60
C ALA A 143 -2.76 -14.53 7.13
N ILE A 144 -3.43 -15.15 6.15
CA ILE A 144 -3.06 -16.48 5.66
C ILE A 144 -2.25 -16.46 4.36
N ASP A 145 -2.10 -15.34 3.67
CA ASP A 145 -1.42 -15.33 2.36
C ASP A 145 0.09 -15.68 2.51
N GLY A 146 0.79 -15.10 3.48
CA GLY A 146 2.18 -15.40 3.79
C GLY A 146 2.33 -16.78 4.41
N LYS A 147 1.31 -17.26 5.13
CA LYS A 147 1.27 -18.65 5.63
C LYS A 147 1.14 -19.63 4.47
N GLN A 148 0.29 -19.34 3.50
CA GLN A 148 0.16 -20.12 2.28
C GLN A 148 1.48 -20.10 1.51
N ALA A 149 2.12 -18.93 1.37
CA ALA A 149 3.40 -18.79 0.68
C ALA A 149 4.49 -19.68 1.29
N ARG A 150 4.55 -19.75 2.63
CA ARG A 150 5.46 -20.67 3.35
C ARG A 150 5.06 -22.13 3.15
N ARG A 151 3.77 -22.46 3.23
CA ARG A 151 3.23 -23.82 3.04
C ARG A 151 3.52 -24.37 1.64
N THR A 152 3.46 -23.52 0.61
CA THR A 152 3.67 -23.89 -0.80
C THR A 152 5.09 -23.62 -1.30
N ASN A 153 6.01 -23.22 -0.43
CA ASN A 153 7.39 -22.83 -0.80
C ASN A 153 7.44 -21.77 -1.93
N SER A 154 6.53 -20.82 -1.89
CA SER A 154 6.39 -19.75 -2.90
C SER A 154 6.56 -18.35 -2.32
N SER A 155 7.19 -18.21 -1.16
CA SER A 155 7.58 -16.92 -0.58
C SER A 155 8.55 -16.16 -1.50
N SER A 156 8.28 -14.88 -1.73
CA SER A 156 9.11 -14.03 -2.58
C SER A 156 8.99 -12.55 -2.19
N PRO A 157 9.97 -11.69 -2.55
CA PRO A 157 9.84 -10.24 -2.39
C PRO A 157 8.60 -9.67 -3.09
N LEU A 158 8.21 -10.25 -4.25
CA LEU A 158 6.98 -9.84 -4.92
C LEU A 158 5.74 -10.06 -4.06
N GLY A 159 5.66 -11.19 -3.36
CA GLY A 159 4.52 -11.50 -2.49
C GLY A 159 4.37 -10.50 -1.35
N GLU A 160 5.47 -10.17 -0.67
CA GLU A 160 5.50 -9.14 0.38
C GLU A 160 5.11 -7.76 -0.16
N LEU A 161 5.62 -7.36 -1.33
CA LEU A 161 5.22 -6.11 -1.95
C LEU A 161 3.73 -6.09 -2.32
N PHE A 162 3.21 -7.22 -2.81
CA PHE A 162 1.82 -7.34 -3.23
C PHE A 162 0.87 -7.24 -2.04
N ASP A 163 1.20 -7.92 -0.95
CA ASP A 163 0.51 -7.89 0.34
C ASP A 163 0.42 -6.46 0.90
N HIS A 164 1.57 -5.86 1.24
CA HIS A 164 1.61 -4.50 1.78
C HIS A 164 1.07 -3.43 0.81
N GLY A 165 1.18 -3.70 -0.49
CA GLY A 165 0.60 -2.87 -1.53
C GLY A 165 -0.92 -2.90 -1.58
N CYS A 166 -1.53 -4.05 -1.26
CA CYS A 166 -2.97 -4.21 -1.11
C CYS A 166 -3.45 -3.63 0.22
N ASP A 167 -2.70 -3.82 1.30
CA ASP A 167 -3.00 -3.24 2.62
C ASP A 167 -3.11 -1.71 2.59
N SER A 168 -2.22 -1.05 1.84
CA SER A 168 -2.25 0.42 1.71
C SER A 168 -3.56 0.91 1.09
N LEU A 169 -4.06 0.19 0.07
CA LEU A 169 -5.33 0.48 -0.58
C LEU A 169 -6.51 0.08 0.32
N SER A 170 -6.45 -1.09 0.94
CA SER A 170 -7.47 -1.58 1.88
C SER A 170 -7.67 -0.59 3.03
N THR A 171 -6.59 -0.02 3.57
CA THR A 171 -6.62 0.99 4.63
C THR A 171 -7.53 2.17 4.27
N VAL A 172 -7.51 2.65 3.01
CA VAL A 172 -8.38 3.73 2.53
C VAL A 172 -9.86 3.35 2.68
N PHE A 173 -10.22 2.15 2.26
CA PHE A 173 -11.60 1.66 2.34
C PHE A 173 -12.01 1.37 3.80
N VAL A 174 -11.13 0.81 4.62
CA VAL A 174 -11.40 0.56 6.04
C VAL A 174 -11.71 1.86 6.78
N VAL A 175 -10.87 2.90 6.65
CA VAL A 175 -11.08 4.17 7.36
C VAL A 175 -12.33 4.91 6.86
N LEU A 176 -12.61 4.82 5.55
CA LEU A 176 -13.80 5.42 4.95
C LEU A 176 -15.08 4.71 5.42
N GLY A 177 -15.13 3.38 5.30
CA GLY A 177 -16.27 2.57 5.73
C GLY A 177 -16.57 2.72 7.22
N THR A 178 -15.51 2.78 8.05
CA THR A 178 -15.64 3.05 9.49
C THR A 178 -16.28 4.42 9.74
N SER A 179 -15.81 5.46 9.05
CA SER A 179 -16.33 6.82 9.18
C SER A 179 -17.79 6.94 8.74
N ILE A 180 -18.19 6.20 7.70
CA ILE A 180 -19.59 6.08 7.27
C ILE A 180 -20.42 5.37 8.35
N ALA A 181 -19.94 4.26 8.90
CA ALA A 181 -20.68 3.46 9.87
C ALA A 181 -21.06 4.23 11.14
N VAL A 182 -20.20 5.17 11.58
CA VAL A 182 -20.44 6.03 12.75
C VAL A 182 -21.07 7.39 12.41
N GLN A 183 -21.35 7.65 11.13
CA GLN A 183 -21.85 8.93 10.62
C GLN A 183 -20.99 10.12 10.99
N LEU A 184 -19.68 10.03 10.75
CA LEU A 184 -18.74 11.12 11.00
C LEU A 184 -18.87 12.28 9.99
N GLY A 185 -19.64 12.12 8.91
CA GLY A 185 -19.94 13.22 7.98
C GLY A 185 -20.65 14.40 8.65
N THR A 186 -21.34 14.18 9.79
CA THR A 186 -21.91 15.28 10.59
C THR A 186 -20.84 16.09 11.33
N ASN A 187 -19.60 15.59 11.38
CA ASN A 187 -18.43 16.24 11.98
C ASN A 187 -17.24 16.15 11.01
N PRO A 188 -17.26 16.91 9.90
CA PRO A 188 -16.28 16.77 8.81
C PRO A 188 -14.82 16.85 9.28
N ASP A 189 -14.50 17.74 10.22
CA ASP A 189 -13.14 17.83 10.78
C ASP A 189 -12.65 16.51 11.40
N TRP A 190 -13.54 15.83 12.14
CA TRP A 190 -13.22 14.53 12.75
C TRP A 190 -13.17 13.42 11.71
N MET A 191 -14.03 13.44 10.69
CA MET A 191 -13.96 12.52 9.56
C MET A 191 -12.62 12.66 8.82
N PHE A 192 -12.23 13.89 8.50
CA PHE A 192 -10.95 14.20 7.86
C PHE A 192 -9.79 13.67 8.72
N PHE A 193 -9.78 14.02 10.00
CA PHE A 193 -8.75 13.57 10.93
C PHE A 193 -8.66 12.04 10.98
N CYS A 194 -9.77 11.32 11.19
CA CYS A 194 -9.74 9.86 11.35
C CYS A 194 -9.25 9.15 10.08
N CYS A 195 -9.74 9.57 8.91
CA CYS A 195 -9.32 9.00 7.63
C CYS A 195 -7.82 9.22 7.36
N PHE A 196 -7.36 10.47 7.46
CA PHE A 196 -5.96 10.80 7.19
C PHE A 196 -5.00 10.29 8.28
N ALA A 197 -5.43 10.22 9.54
CA ALA A 197 -4.64 9.60 10.61
C ALA A 197 -4.43 8.10 10.35
N GLY A 198 -5.46 7.36 9.92
CA GLY A 198 -5.31 5.94 9.58
C GLY A 198 -4.32 5.71 8.43
N MET A 199 -4.46 6.48 7.34
CA MET A 199 -3.52 6.43 6.20
C MET A 199 -2.09 6.80 6.62
N PHE A 200 -1.93 7.84 7.45
CA PHE A 200 -0.65 8.28 7.98
C PHE A 200 0.00 7.24 8.90
N MET A 201 -0.77 6.60 9.78
CA MET A 201 -0.25 5.54 10.67
C MET A 201 0.25 4.34 9.86
N PHE A 202 -0.48 3.91 8.84
CA PHE A 202 -0.04 2.84 7.95
C PHE A 202 1.24 3.20 7.18
N TYR A 203 1.35 4.45 6.72
CA TYR A 203 2.58 4.98 6.12
C TYR A 203 3.75 4.98 7.12
N CYS A 204 3.52 5.41 8.36
CA CYS A 204 4.54 5.43 9.42
C CYS A 204 5.06 4.03 9.76
N ALA A 205 4.20 3.00 9.72
CA ALA A 205 4.63 1.61 9.89
C ALA A 205 5.66 1.20 8.81
N HIS A 206 5.48 1.64 7.58
CA HIS A 206 6.44 1.39 6.49
C HIS A 206 7.65 2.33 6.55
N TRP A 207 7.48 3.54 7.09
CA TRP A 207 8.57 4.49 7.28
C TRP A 207 9.56 3.96 8.33
N GLN A 208 9.09 3.48 9.48
CA GLN A 208 9.99 2.84 10.45
C GLN A 208 10.73 1.64 9.85
N THR A 209 10.10 0.90 8.94
CA THR A 209 10.69 -0.26 8.25
C THR A 209 11.76 0.20 7.26
N TYR A 210 11.51 1.27 6.49
CA TYR A 210 12.51 1.89 5.63
C TYR A 210 13.75 2.41 6.39
N VAL A 211 13.54 2.86 7.63
CA VAL A 211 14.63 3.33 8.50
C VAL A 211 15.40 2.16 9.14
N SER A 212 14.68 1.20 9.72
CA SER A 212 15.27 0.15 10.57
C SER A 212 15.50 -1.20 9.88
N GLY A 213 14.99 -1.37 8.66
CA GLY A 213 15.05 -2.63 7.90
C GLY A 213 14.19 -3.75 8.48
N THR A 214 13.29 -3.47 9.43
CA THR A 214 12.43 -4.49 10.06
C THR A 214 11.07 -3.90 10.40
N LEU A 215 10.01 -4.59 9.99
CA LEU A 215 8.64 -4.21 10.33
C LEU A 215 8.36 -4.58 11.79
N ARG A 216 8.02 -3.60 12.62
CA ARG A 216 7.81 -3.80 14.06
C ARG A 216 6.35 -3.64 14.43
N PHE A 217 5.77 -4.70 14.97
CA PHE A 217 4.39 -4.74 15.44
C PHE A 217 4.29 -4.29 16.90
N GLY A 218 3.28 -3.49 17.18
CA GLY A 218 2.90 -3.05 18.53
C GLY A 218 2.03 -4.06 19.27
N ILE A 219 1.69 -3.75 20.52
CA ILE A 219 0.71 -4.55 21.30
C ILE A 219 -0.69 -4.39 20.72
N ILE A 220 -1.05 -3.18 20.31
CA ILE A 220 -2.26 -2.88 19.55
C ILE A 220 -1.81 -2.55 18.13
N ASP A 221 -2.22 -3.38 17.18
CA ASP A 221 -1.83 -3.27 15.78
C ASP A 221 -3.03 -3.56 14.86
N VAL A 222 -2.78 -3.79 13.57
CA VAL A 222 -3.81 -3.97 12.54
C VAL A 222 -4.88 -4.99 12.93
N THR A 223 -4.51 -6.10 13.58
CA THR A 223 -5.46 -7.16 13.98
C THR A 223 -6.51 -6.65 14.98
N GLU A 224 -6.08 -6.00 16.06
CA GLU A 224 -6.98 -5.46 17.08
C GLU A 224 -7.85 -4.33 16.52
N VAL A 225 -7.26 -3.46 15.70
CA VAL A 225 -7.98 -2.33 15.09
C VAL A 225 -9.08 -2.83 14.16
N GLN A 226 -8.80 -3.82 13.31
CA GLN A 226 -9.80 -4.40 12.42
C GLN A 226 -10.91 -5.14 13.19
N ILE A 227 -10.59 -5.87 14.27
CA ILE A 227 -11.61 -6.50 15.13
C ILE A 227 -12.49 -5.44 15.78
N PHE A 228 -11.91 -4.34 16.27
CA PHE A 228 -12.66 -3.22 16.82
C PHE A 228 -13.60 -2.60 15.77
N ILE A 229 -13.14 -2.43 14.53
CA ILE A 229 -13.97 -1.91 13.43
C ILE A 229 -15.09 -2.90 13.06
N ILE A 230 -14.84 -4.20 13.06
CA ILE A 230 -15.89 -5.22 12.88
C ILE A 230 -16.97 -5.06 13.94
N ILE A 231 -16.60 -4.86 15.22
CA ILE A 231 -17.55 -4.59 16.30
C ILE A 231 -18.33 -3.29 16.03
N MET A 232 -17.67 -2.23 15.54
CA MET A 232 -18.35 -0.99 15.17
C MET A 232 -19.39 -1.19 14.07
N TYR A 233 -19.10 -1.99 13.04
CA TYR A 233 -20.09 -2.34 12.02
C TYR A 233 -21.27 -3.12 12.60
N LEU A 234 -21.03 -4.05 13.53
CA LEU A 234 -22.11 -4.78 14.20
C LEU A 234 -22.97 -3.84 15.08
N LEU A 235 -22.35 -2.88 15.78
CA LEU A 235 -23.07 -1.86 16.55
C LEU A 235 -23.89 -0.94 15.64
N ALA A 236 -23.34 -0.55 14.47
CA ALA A 236 -24.08 0.22 13.47
C ALA A 236 -25.26 -0.58 12.90
N ALA A 237 -25.10 -1.89 12.69
CA ALA A 237 -26.17 -2.78 12.21
C ALA A 237 -27.33 -2.88 13.21
N VAL A 238 -27.02 -3.01 14.51
CA VAL A 238 -28.04 -3.19 15.56
C VAL A 238 -28.65 -1.85 16.00
N GLY A 239 -27.82 -0.82 16.18
CA GLY A 239 -28.22 0.45 16.77
C GLY A 239 -28.51 1.59 15.77
N GLY A 240 -28.03 1.47 14.52
CA GLY A 240 -28.20 2.49 13.49
C GLY A 240 -27.71 3.88 13.89
N SER A 241 -28.32 4.92 13.30
CA SER A 241 -28.02 6.32 13.61
C SER A 241 -28.31 6.66 15.07
N ALA A 242 -29.39 6.10 15.62
CA ALA A 242 -29.86 6.40 16.97
C ALA A 242 -28.79 6.08 18.01
N PHE A 243 -28.09 4.95 17.86
CA PHE A 243 -26.98 4.62 18.75
C PHE A 243 -25.83 5.64 18.64
N TRP A 244 -25.34 5.94 17.43
CA TRP A 244 -24.19 6.81 17.23
C TRP A 244 -24.44 8.28 17.56
N GLN A 245 -25.70 8.73 17.45
CA GLN A 245 -26.13 10.09 17.80
C GLN A 245 -26.55 10.22 19.26
N SER A 246 -26.72 9.10 19.98
CA SER A 246 -27.07 9.14 21.41
C SER A 246 -25.98 9.83 22.24
N LEU A 247 -26.42 10.62 23.23
CA LEU A 247 -25.55 11.31 24.16
C LEU A 247 -25.16 10.37 25.31
N ILE A 248 -23.88 10.38 25.67
CA ILE A 248 -23.39 9.74 26.88
C ILE A 248 -23.76 10.64 28.07
N PRO A 249 -24.65 10.21 29.00
CA PRO A 249 -25.25 11.11 29.99
C PRO A 249 -24.27 11.88 30.89
N ILE A 250 -23.10 11.30 31.17
CA ILE A 250 -22.09 11.89 32.07
C ILE A 250 -21.16 12.87 31.31
N LEU A 251 -20.84 12.57 30.05
CA LEU A 251 -19.84 13.30 29.28
C LEU A 251 -20.45 14.35 28.34
N ASN A 252 -21.76 14.26 28.06
CA ASN A 252 -22.48 15.10 27.11
C ASN A 252 -21.83 15.12 25.70
N ILE A 253 -21.25 14.00 25.29
CA ILE A 253 -20.72 13.77 23.94
C ILE A 253 -21.53 12.69 23.24
N GLN A 254 -21.64 12.78 21.91
CA GLN A 254 -22.29 11.75 21.11
C GLN A 254 -21.43 10.47 21.06
N MET A 255 -22.06 9.29 21.02
CA MET A 255 -21.35 8.00 20.95
C MET A 255 -20.36 7.91 19.77
N LYS A 256 -20.65 8.56 18.63
CA LYS A 256 -19.74 8.63 17.48
C LYS A 256 -18.38 9.28 17.78
N MET A 257 -18.29 10.07 18.85
CA MET A 257 -17.03 10.71 19.27
C MET A 257 -16.07 9.73 19.93
N ILE A 258 -16.56 8.62 20.49
CA ILE A 258 -15.70 7.63 21.15
C ILE A 258 -14.69 7.02 20.18
N PRO A 259 -15.07 6.46 19.02
CA PRO A 259 -14.11 5.98 18.02
C PRO A 259 -13.13 7.05 17.53
N ALA A 260 -13.58 8.30 17.38
CA ALA A 260 -12.73 9.40 16.95
C ALA A 260 -11.65 9.75 18.00
N ILE A 261 -12.03 9.80 19.28
CA ILE A 261 -11.10 9.99 20.40
C ILE A 261 -10.15 8.79 20.52
N CYS A 262 -10.64 7.55 20.37
CA CYS A 262 -9.79 6.36 20.33
C CYS A 262 -8.77 6.43 19.19
N THR A 263 -9.18 6.92 18.01
CA THR A 263 -8.27 7.13 16.87
C THR A 263 -7.20 8.16 17.20
N LEU A 264 -7.56 9.26 17.86
CA LEU A 264 -6.60 10.28 18.30
C LEU A 264 -5.59 9.72 19.31
N LEU A 265 -6.06 9.06 20.36
CA LEU A 265 -5.20 8.47 21.40
C LEU A 265 -4.31 7.36 20.82
N GLY A 266 -4.87 6.51 19.96
CA GLY A 266 -4.15 5.48 19.23
C GLY A 266 -3.08 6.08 18.32
N ALA A 267 -3.40 7.15 17.59
CA ALA A 267 -2.44 7.85 16.74
C ALA A 267 -1.29 8.46 17.57
N ILE A 268 -1.57 9.09 18.71
CA ILE A 268 -0.53 9.63 19.60
C ILE A 268 0.39 8.50 20.10
N PHE A 269 -0.21 7.41 20.58
CA PHE A 269 0.54 6.25 21.10
C PHE A 269 1.40 5.60 20.02
N SER A 270 0.81 5.27 18.87
CA SER A 270 1.49 4.63 17.74
C SER A 270 2.56 5.53 17.14
N CYS A 271 2.28 6.82 16.95
CA CYS A 271 3.27 7.77 16.46
C CYS A 271 4.46 7.88 17.43
N THR A 272 4.23 7.92 18.73
CA THR A 272 5.33 7.94 19.72
C THR A 272 6.26 6.74 19.53
N ASN A 273 5.70 5.54 19.33
CA ASN A 273 6.48 4.34 19.08
C ASN A 273 7.20 4.37 17.73
N TYR A 274 6.51 4.74 16.64
CA TYR A 274 7.11 4.85 15.31
C TYR A 274 8.23 5.88 15.25
N PHE A 275 7.99 7.10 15.76
CA PHE A 275 8.99 8.17 15.74
C PHE A 275 10.18 7.87 16.62
N ARG A 276 10.00 7.16 17.74
CA ARG A 276 11.13 6.65 18.51
C ARG A 276 12.04 5.77 17.62
N VAL A 277 11.47 4.82 16.89
CA VAL A 277 12.24 3.95 15.97
C VAL A 277 12.83 4.73 14.80
N ILE A 278 12.09 5.68 14.20
CA ILE A 278 12.57 6.50 13.09
C ILE A 278 13.79 7.35 13.50
N PHE A 279 13.80 7.91 14.71
CA PHE A 279 14.90 8.76 15.15
C PHE A 279 16.11 8.01 15.70
N THR A 280 15.93 6.80 16.24
CA THR A 280 17.03 6.06 16.90
C THR A 280 17.41 4.74 16.23
N GLY A 281 16.65 4.28 15.25
CA GLY A 281 16.74 2.92 14.70
C GLY A 281 17.34 2.82 13.30
N GLY A 282 17.95 3.89 12.76
CA GLY A 282 18.51 3.89 11.41
C GLY A 282 19.66 2.91 11.22
N VAL A 283 19.53 2.00 10.25
CA VAL A 283 20.56 0.98 9.94
C VAL A 283 21.54 1.40 8.84
N GLY A 284 21.30 2.54 8.20
CA GLY A 284 22.17 3.10 7.18
C GLY A 284 23.44 3.76 7.74
N LYS A 285 24.30 4.23 6.83
CA LYS A 285 25.52 4.96 7.19
C LYS A 285 25.19 6.15 8.10
N ASN A 286 25.86 6.28 9.24
CA ASN A 286 25.62 7.34 10.24
C ASN A 286 24.18 7.37 10.81
N GLY A 287 23.51 6.22 10.89
CA GLY A 287 22.12 6.15 11.39
C GLY A 287 21.07 6.66 10.39
N SER A 288 21.41 6.69 9.10
CA SER A 288 20.49 7.01 8.01
C SER A 288 19.52 5.86 7.70
N THR A 289 18.63 6.06 6.73
CA THR A 289 17.74 5.02 6.22
C THR A 289 18.50 3.87 5.55
N ILE A 290 17.82 2.78 5.23
CA ILE A 290 18.43 1.67 4.48
C ILE A 290 18.99 2.09 3.10
N ALA A 291 18.47 3.18 2.52
CA ALA A 291 18.96 3.74 1.26
C ALA A 291 20.11 4.76 1.43
N GLY A 292 20.51 5.07 2.66
CA GLY A 292 21.52 6.09 2.95
C GLY A 292 21.00 7.54 2.90
N THR A 293 19.68 7.73 2.89
CA THR A 293 19.03 9.06 2.92
C THR A 293 18.70 9.48 4.35
N SER A 294 18.37 10.76 4.56
CA SER A 294 17.88 11.22 5.87
C SER A 294 16.68 10.39 6.34
N VAL A 295 16.65 10.04 7.63
CA VAL A 295 15.49 9.35 8.24
C VAL A 295 14.20 10.17 8.13
N LEU A 296 14.31 11.49 7.92
CA LEU A 296 13.18 12.37 7.68
C LEU A 296 12.74 12.46 6.21
N SER A 297 13.49 11.90 5.26
CA SER A 297 13.16 12.02 3.83
C SER A 297 11.72 11.61 3.46
N PRO A 298 11.13 10.54 4.05
CA PRO A 298 9.76 10.15 3.74
C PRO A 298 8.69 11.13 4.23
N VAL A 299 9.01 12.08 5.12
CA VAL A 299 8.05 13.08 5.64
C VAL A 299 7.55 13.99 4.53
N LEU A 300 8.40 14.29 3.54
CA LEU A 300 8.05 15.19 2.46
C LEU A 300 6.92 14.60 1.60
N HIS A 301 6.98 13.30 1.29
CA HIS A 301 5.99 12.65 0.44
C HIS A 301 4.60 12.62 1.09
N ILE A 302 4.49 12.07 2.30
CA ILE A 302 3.19 11.99 2.99
C ILE A 302 2.72 13.37 3.48
N GLY A 303 3.65 14.24 3.87
CA GLY A 303 3.38 15.61 4.25
C GLY A 303 2.76 16.41 3.11
N THR A 304 3.28 16.27 1.88
CA THR A 304 2.68 16.91 0.69
C THR A 304 1.24 16.42 0.47
N VAL A 305 0.95 15.11 0.60
CA VAL A 305 -0.43 14.58 0.46
C VAL A 305 -1.35 15.22 1.50
N ILE A 306 -0.98 15.20 2.78
CA ILE A 306 -1.81 15.70 3.88
C ILE A 306 -1.99 17.22 3.81
N ILE A 307 -0.93 17.97 3.51
CA ILE A 307 -0.99 19.43 3.41
C ILE A 307 -1.85 19.85 2.23
N LEU A 308 -1.70 19.21 1.05
CA LEU A 308 -2.56 19.49 -0.10
C LEU A 308 -4.02 19.17 0.22
N ALA A 309 -4.30 18.02 0.83
CA ALA A 309 -5.64 17.66 1.25
C ALA A 309 -6.23 18.69 2.22
N MET A 310 -5.49 19.04 3.29
CA MET A 310 -5.98 20.00 4.28
C MET A 310 -6.21 21.39 3.68
N MET A 311 -5.30 21.86 2.82
CA MET A 311 -5.45 23.13 2.14
C MET A 311 -6.65 23.15 1.21
N ILE A 312 -6.82 22.10 0.39
CA ILE A 312 -7.93 21.99 -0.56
C ILE A 312 -9.25 21.90 0.18
N TYR A 313 -9.28 21.16 1.29
CA TYR A 313 -10.42 21.13 2.19
C TYR A 313 -10.74 22.54 2.72
N LYS A 314 -9.79 23.21 3.38
CA LYS A 314 -10.06 24.48 4.08
C LYS A 314 -10.24 25.69 3.18
N LYS A 315 -9.77 25.66 1.92
CA LYS A 315 -9.93 26.75 0.96
C LYS A 315 -11.11 26.59 0.01
N SER A 316 -11.77 25.43 -0.02
CA SER A 316 -12.86 25.19 -0.96
C SER A 316 -14.02 26.16 -0.73
N ALA A 317 -14.37 26.94 -1.75
CA ALA A 317 -15.49 27.89 -1.67
C ALA A 317 -16.84 27.16 -1.66
N VAL A 318 -16.90 25.96 -2.25
CA VAL A 318 -18.11 25.15 -2.38
C VAL A 318 -18.27 24.11 -1.27
N GLN A 319 -17.37 24.06 -0.28
CA GLN A 319 -17.32 23.05 0.77
C GLN A 319 -17.21 21.63 0.19
N LEU A 320 -16.22 21.45 -0.70
CA LEU A 320 -16.03 20.25 -1.52
C LEU A 320 -15.94 18.98 -0.65
N PHE A 321 -15.19 19.03 0.46
CA PHE A 321 -15.04 17.88 1.34
C PHE A 321 -16.34 17.57 2.09
N GLU A 322 -17.03 18.59 2.61
CA GLU A 322 -18.26 18.40 3.37
C GLU A 322 -19.40 17.85 2.51
N LYS A 323 -19.49 18.27 1.25
CA LYS A 323 -20.52 17.81 0.31
C LYS A 323 -20.19 16.47 -0.35
N HIS A 324 -18.92 16.19 -0.57
CA HIS A 324 -18.46 14.98 -1.29
C HIS A 324 -17.33 14.24 -0.56
N PRO A 325 -17.47 13.91 0.74
CA PRO A 325 -16.37 13.40 1.56
C PRO A 325 -15.89 12.02 1.09
N CYS A 326 -16.78 11.12 0.69
CA CYS A 326 -16.37 9.78 0.22
C CYS A 326 -15.51 9.87 -1.05
N LEU A 327 -15.95 10.67 -2.02
CA LEU A 327 -15.21 10.90 -3.26
C LEU A 327 -13.85 11.54 -2.97
N TYR A 328 -13.82 12.51 -2.05
CA TYR A 328 -12.61 13.18 -1.61
C TYR A 328 -11.60 12.23 -0.96
N ILE A 329 -12.05 11.43 0.02
CA ILE A 329 -11.20 10.44 0.71
C ILE A 329 -10.67 9.39 -0.26
N LEU A 330 -11.48 8.93 -1.22
CA LEU A 330 -11.00 7.99 -2.25
C LEU A 330 -9.92 8.62 -3.14
N ALA A 331 -10.12 9.85 -3.61
CA ALA A 331 -9.16 10.53 -4.49
C ALA A 331 -7.79 10.69 -3.80
N PHE A 332 -7.75 11.27 -2.59
CA PHE A 332 -6.50 11.44 -1.84
C PHE A 332 -5.99 10.12 -1.26
N GLY A 333 -6.86 9.18 -0.96
CA GLY A 333 -6.51 7.85 -0.48
C GLY A 333 -5.74 7.05 -1.53
N PHE A 334 -6.13 7.11 -2.80
CA PHE A 334 -5.38 6.45 -3.89
C PHE A 334 -3.99 7.07 -4.08
N VAL A 335 -3.87 8.39 -3.92
CA VAL A 335 -2.55 9.06 -3.90
C VAL A 335 -1.73 8.54 -2.71
N SER A 336 -2.30 8.52 -1.51
CA SER A 336 -1.62 8.03 -0.31
C SER A 336 -1.19 6.56 -0.45
N ALA A 337 -2.05 5.69 -0.97
CA ALA A 337 -1.75 4.28 -1.22
C ALA A 337 -0.58 4.12 -2.20
N LYS A 338 -0.56 4.87 -3.31
CA LYS A 338 0.56 4.83 -4.26
C LYS A 338 1.87 5.28 -3.60
N ILE A 339 1.84 6.37 -2.83
CA ILE A 339 3.02 6.89 -2.13
C ILE A 339 3.54 5.88 -1.09
N THR A 340 2.66 5.21 -0.35
CA THR A 340 3.04 4.09 0.53
C THR A 340 3.67 2.94 -0.27
N ASN A 341 3.09 2.54 -1.41
CA ASN A 341 3.64 1.46 -2.24
C ASN A 341 5.05 1.81 -2.76
N LYS A 342 5.31 3.07 -3.09
CA LYS A 342 6.66 3.55 -3.43
C LYS A 342 7.63 3.46 -2.26
N LEU A 343 7.18 3.73 -1.04
CA LEU A 343 7.99 3.57 0.17
C LEU A 343 8.34 2.09 0.44
N VAL A 344 7.37 1.18 0.25
CA VAL A 344 7.62 -0.28 0.36
C VAL A 344 8.66 -0.72 -0.67
N VAL A 345 8.49 -0.33 -1.94
CA VAL A 345 9.48 -0.60 -2.99
C VAL A 345 10.84 -0.02 -2.61
N ALA A 346 10.91 1.24 -2.18
CA ALA A 346 12.15 1.90 -1.80
C ALA A 346 12.89 1.17 -0.67
N HIS A 347 12.16 0.66 0.32
CA HIS A 347 12.72 -0.21 1.36
C HIS A 347 13.31 -1.49 0.78
N MET A 348 12.52 -2.25 0.02
CA MET A 348 12.92 -3.55 -0.50
C MET A 348 14.07 -3.46 -1.51
N THR A 349 14.13 -2.39 -2.29
CA THR A 349 15.22 -2.14 -3.25
C THR A 349 16.36 -1.30 -2.67
N LYS A 350 16.28 -0.94 -1.39
CA LYS A 350 17.23 -0.07 -0.67
C LYS A 350 17.56 1.20 -1.46
N SER A 351 16.56 1.87 -2.01
CA SER A 351 16.73 3.05 -2.88
C SER A 351 15.99 4.26 -2.35
N GLU A 352 16.43 5.44 -2.74
CA GLU A 352 15.75 6.69 -2.39
C GLU A 352 14.36 6.82 -3.01
N MET A 353 13.50 7.64 -2.39
CA MET A 353 12.19 7.98 -2.90
C MET A 353 12.21 9.29 -3.67
N ASN A 354 11.85 9.24 -4.95
CA ASN A 354 11.67 10.44 -5.77
C ASN A 354 10.36 11.17 -5.39
N LEU A 355 10.45 12.48 -5.14
CA LEU A 355 9.31 13.33 -4.78
C LEU A 355 8.41 13.62 -5.99
N HIS A 356 8.99 13.84 -7.17
CA HIS A 356 8.23 14.05 -8.39
C HIS A 356 7.47 12.78 -8.78
N ASP A 357 6.14 12.87 -8.76
CA ASP A 357 5.26 11.76 -9.09
C ASP A 357 3.94 12.26 -9.71
N LEU A 358 3.44 11.52 -10.70
CA LEU A 358 2.15 11.76 -11.33
C LEU A 358 0.97 11.62 -10.35
N ALA A 359 1.17 10.96 -9.21
CA ALA A 359 0.18 10.84 -8.14
C ALA A 359 -0.35 12.21 -7.69
N PHE A 360 0.50 13.23 -7.72
CA PHE A 360 0.16 14.58 -7.30
C PHE A 360 -0.54 15.42 -8.37
N LEU A 361 -0.74 14.89 -9.59
CA LEU A 361 -1.41 15.63 -10.66
C LEU A 361 -2.85 15.97 -10.29
N GLY A 362 -3.63 15.00 -9.79
CA GLY A 362 -5.01 15.22 -9.36
C GLY A 362 -5.14 16.30 -8.27
N PRO A 363 -4.48 16.13 -7.10
CA PRO A 363 -4.42 17.17 -6.08
C PRO A 363 -3.87 18.52 -6.58
N GLY A 364 -2.89 18.50 -7.48
CA GLY A 364 -2.31 19.70 -8.08
C GLY A 364 -3.32 20.47 -8.94
N LEU A 365 -4.17 19.78 -9.70
CA LEU A 365 -5.26 20.39 -10.47
C LEU A 365 -6.29 21.04 -9.55
N LEU A 366 -6.71 20.36 -8.48
CA LEU A 366 -7.62 20.94 -7.47
C LEU A 366 -7.03 22.18 -6.81
N PHE A 367 -5.76 22.12 -6.40
CA PHE A 367 -5.08 23.26 -5.82
C PHE A 367 -5.01 24.45 -6.78
N LEU A 368 -4.65 24.19 -8.05
CA LEU A 368 -4.54 25.22 -9.06
C LEU A 368 -5.89 25.87 -9.38
N ASP A 369 -6.94 25.06 -9.49
CA ASP A 369 -8.30 25.53 -9.70
C ASP A 369 -8.75 26.47 -8.58
N GLN A 370 -8.59 26.06 -7.32
CA GLN A 370 -8.88 26.91 -6.16
C GLN A 370 -8.01 28.17 -6.10
N TYR A 371 -6.75 28.10 -6.51
CA TYR A 371 -5.87 29.27 -6.58
C TYR A 371 -6.39 30.33 -7.57
N PHE A 372 -7.02 29.89 -8.67
CA PHE A 372 -7.65 30.76 -9.66
C PHE A 372 -9.15 31.00 -9.39
N ASN A 373 -9.56 30.98 -8.11
CA ASN A 373 -10.94 31.21 -7.67
C ASN A 373 -11.96 30.21 -8.24
N SER A 374 -11.57 28.94 -8.37
CA SER A 374 -12.43 27.83 -8.79
C SER A 374 -13.09 28.11 -10.15
N PHE A 375 -12.26 28.31 -11.18
CA PHE A 375 -12.71 28.63 -12.53
C PHE A 375 -13.44 27.45 -13.20
N ILE A 376 -13.10 26.21 -12.80
CA ILE A 376 -13.84 24.99 -13.09
C ILE A 376 -14.62 24.61 -11.83
N ASP A 377 -15.73 23.90 -12.01
CA ASP A 377 -16.41 23.27 -10.88
C ASP A 377 -15.47 22.31 -10.14
N GLU A 378 -15.14 22.64 -8.89
CA GLU A 378 -14.28 21.83 -8.01
C GLU A 378 -14.76 20.37 -7.92
N TYR A 379 -16.08 20.11 -8.01
CA TYR A 379 -16.63 18.76 -8.00
C TYR A 379 -16.23 17.96 -9.25
N LEU A 380 -16.23 18.59 -10.42
CA LEU A 380 -15.76 17.97 -11.66
C LEU A 380 -14.26 17.71 -11.59
N VAL A 381 -13.48 18.68 -11.10
CA VAL A 381 -12.02 18.51 -10.93
C VAL A 381 -11.72 17.39 -9.95
N LEU A 382 -12.53 17.22 -8.90
CA LEU A 382 -12.38 16.12 -7.95
C LEU A 382 -12.62 14.74 -8.59
N TRP A 383 -13.63 14.60 -9.46
CA TRP A 383 -13.82 13.37 -10.24
C TRP A 383 -12.64 13.08 -11.17
N ILE A 384 -12.12 14.11 -11.85
CA ILE A 384 -10.93 13.98 -12.67
C ILE A 384 -9.73 13.53 -11.83
N ALA A 385 -9.54 14.13 -10.65
CA ALA A 385 -8.49 13.75 -9.71
C ALA A 385 -8.63 12.29 -9.27
N LEU A 386 -9.84 11.84 -8.89
CA LEU A 386 -10.10 10.44 -8.55
C LEU A 386 -9.68 9.49 -9.67
N ILE A 387 -10.13 9.75 -10.91
CA ILE A 387 -9.87 8.88 -12.05
C ILE A 387 -8.37 8.83 -12.36
N ILE A 388 -7.69 9.98 -12.36
CA ILE A 388 -6.25 10.06 -12.59
C ILE A 388 -5.50 9.29 -11.50
N SER A 389 -5.81 9.52 -10.23
CA SER A 389 -5.13 8.87 -9.10
C SER A 389 -5.37 7.36 -9.07
N LEU A 390 -6.59 6.89 -9.35
CA LEU A 390 -6.89 5.46 -9.46
C LEU A 390 -6.12 4.82 -10.62
N PHE A 391 -6.19 5.44 -11.81
CA PHE A 391 -5.54 4.91 -13.00
C PHE A 391 -4.02 4.85 -12.81
N ASP A 392 -3.42 5.90 -12.29
CA ASP A 392 -1.99 5.98 -12.01
C ASP A 392 -1.53 4.95 -10.95
N LEU A 393 -2.31 4.75 -9.88
CA LEU A 393 -2.06 3.70 -8.89
C LEU A 393 -2.10 2.30 -9.54
N VAL A 394 -3.15 1.98 -10.30
CA VAL A 394 -3.30 0.69 -10.97
C VAL A 394 -2.15 0.45 -11.95
N ARG A 395 -1.79 1.46 -12.76
CA ARG A 395 -0.68 1.32 -13.71
C ARG A 395 0.64 1.07 -13.01
N TYR A 396 0.90 1.80 -11.93
CA TYR A 396 2.10 1.63 -11.13
C TYR A 396 2.17 0.21 -10.54
N CYS A 397 1.12 -0.25 -9.87
CA CYS A 397 1.07 -1.57 -9.25
C CYS A 397 1.26 -2.70 -10.27
N VAL A 398 0.52 -2.66 -11.39
CA VAL A 398 0.64 -3.69 -12.44
C VAL A 398 2.05 -3.70 -13.05
N SER A 399 2.61 -2.53 -13.35
CA SER A 399 3.94 -2.43 -13.96
C SER A 399 5.04 -2.94 -13.04
N VAL A 400 5.02 -2.56 -11.76
CA VAL A 400 6.00 -3.01 -10.76
C VAL A 400 5.88 -4.52 -10.54
N CYS A 401 4.65 -5.04 -10.35
CA CYS A 401 4.44 -6.46 -10.15
C CYS A 401 4.90 -7.29 -11.35
N ASN A 402 4.54 -6.88 -12.57
CA ASN A 402 4.96 -7.57 -13.79
C ASN A 402 6.47 -7.50 -13.98
N GLN A 403 7.10 -6.35 -13.74
CA GLN A 403 8.54 -6.20 -13.89
C GLN A 403 9.30 -7.09 -12.90
N ILE A 404 8.89 -7.12 -11.63
CA ILE A 404 9.50 -7.96 -10.61
C ILE A 404 9.26 -9.44 -10.92
N ALA A 405 8.03 -9.83 -11.29
CA ALA A 405 7.70 -11.20 -11.64
C ALA A 405 8.57 -11.71 -12.80
N CYS A 406 8.76 -10.88 -13.83
CA CYS A 406 9.64 -11.18 -14.96
C CYS A 406 11.10 -11.33 -14.52
N HIS A 407 11.58 -10.45 -13.63
CA HIS A 407 12.96 -10.49 -13.13
C HIS A 407 13.23 -11.74 -12.28
N LEU A 408 12.28 -12.12 -11.41
CA LEU A 408 12.38 -13.28 -10.52
C LEU A 408 11.95 -14.60 -11.19
N HIS A 409 11.50 -14.56 -12.45
CA HIS A 409 11.00 -15.73 -13.21
C HIS A 409 9.84 -16.49 -12.52
N ILE A 410 8.93 -15.74 -11.89
CA ILE A 410 7.73 -16.25 -11.21
C ILE A 410 6.45 -15.74 -11.88
N PHE A 411 5.32 -16.38 -11.59
CA PHE A 411 4.00 -15.89 -12.00
C PHE A 411 3.33 -15.16 -10.85
N VAL A 412 2.64 -14.07 -11.13
CA VAL A 412 1.98 -13.25 -10.09
C VAL A 412 0.85 -14.03 -9.40
N PHE A 413 0.01 -14.75 -10.16
CA PHE A 413 -1.20 -15.41 -9.65
C PHE A 413 -1.23 -16.92 -9.85
N LYS A 414 -0.08 -17.55 -10.11
CA LYS A 414 0.03 -19.00 -10.28
C LYS A 414 1.25 -19.52 -9.55
N ILE A 415 1.10 -20.66 -8.88
CA ILE A 415 2.22 -21.43 -8.35
C ILE A 415 2.67 -22.38 -9.45
N LYS A 416 3.98 -22.42 -9.74
CA LYS A 416 4.53 -23.47 -10.62
C LYS A 416 4.24 -24.82 -9.96
N PRO A 417 3.66 -25.80 -10.67
CA PRO A 417 3.50 -27.14 -10.12
C PRO A 417 4.87 -27.59 -9.63
N CYS A 418 4.95 -28.03 -8.37
CA CYS A 418 6.15 -28.69 -7.89
C CYS A 418 6.36 -29.88 -8.84
N SER A 419 7.42 -29.86 -9.64
CA SER A 419 7.83 -31.04 -10.38
C SER A 419 8.11 -32.08 -9.30
N VAL A 420 7.13 -32.96 -9.07
CA VAL A 420 7.32 -34.18 -8.31
C VAL A 420 8.59 -34.76 -8.91
N LEU A 421 9.67 -34.80 -8.12
CA LEU A 421 10.86 -35.53 -8.50
C LEU A 421 10.32 -36.86 -9.00
N SER A 422 10.53 -37.13 -10.28
CA SER A 422 10.51 -38.48 -10.78
C SER A 422 11.56 -39.22 -9.97
N SER A 423 11.15 -39.78 -8.84
CA SER A 423 11.76 -40.97 -8.30
C SER A 423 11.57 -42.01 -9.39
N ALA A 424 12.52 -42.04 -10.32
CA ALA A 424 12.68 -43.19 -11.18
C ALA A 424 13.10 -44.35 -10.26
N PRO A 425 12.31 -45.42 -10.16
CA PRO A 425 12.88 -46.69 -9.78
C PRO A 425 13.57 -47.29 -11.02
N HIS A 426 14.76 -47.85 -10.76
CA HIS A 426 15.65 -48.64 -11.64
C HIS A 426 16.81 -47.90 -12.29
#